data_AF-A0A2Y9KUC7-F1
#
_entry.id   AF-A0A2Y9KUC7-F1
#
_cell.length_a   1.000
_cell.length_b   1.000
_cell.length_c   1.000
_cell.angle_alpha   90.00
_cell.angle_beta   90.00
_cell.angle_gamma   90.00
#
_symmetry.space_group_name_H-M   'P 1'
#
loop_
_entity.id
_entity.type
_entity.pdbx_description
1 polymer ?
#
loop_
_entity_poly.entity_id
_entity_poly.type
_entity_poly.pdbx_seq_one_letter_code
_entity_poly.pdbx_strand_id
1 'polypeptide(L)'
;MGTGSSILSALQDLFSITWLNRSKVEKQLQVISVLQWVLSFLVLGVACSAILMYTFCTDCWLIAVLYFTWLVFDWNTPKKGGRRSQWVRNWAVWRYFRDYFPIQLVKTHNLLTTRNYIFGYHPHGIMGLGAFCNFSTEATEVSKKFPGIRPYLATLAGNFRMPVLREYLMSGGICPVNRDTIDYLLSKNGSGNAIIIVVGGAAESLSSMPGKNAVTLRNRKGFVKLALRHGADLVPTYSFGENEVYKQVIFEEGSWGRWVQKKFQKYIGFAPCIFHGRGLFSSDTWGLVPYSKPITTVVGEPITIPKLEHPTQQDIDLYHTMYMEALVNLFNKHKTKFGLPETEVLEVN
;
A
#
# COMPACT_ATOMS: atom_id res chain seq x y z
N MET A 1 15.06 -7.40 -64.68
CA MET A 1 15.24 -8.23 -63.46
C MET A 1 15.96 -7.38 -62.43
N GLY A 2 15.45 -7.30 -61.19
CA GLY A 2 16.23 -6.80 -60.04
C GLY A 2 15.89 -5.42 -59.46
N THR A 3 14.64 -5.14 -59.07
CA THR A 3 14.31 -4.03 -58.13
C THR A 3 13.19 -4.35 -57.15
N GLY A 4 12.34 -5.35 -57.41
CA GLY A 4 11.24 -5.73 -56.50
C GLY A 4 11.65 -6.46 -55.22
N SER A 5 12.86 -7.06 -55.18
CA SER A 5 13.34 -7.82 -54.01
C SER A 5 13.79 -6.96 -52.85
N SER A 6 14.22 -5.71 -53.11
CA SER A 6 14.79 -4.82 -52.09
C SER A 6 13.72 -4.07 -51.28
N ILE A 7 12.58 -3.75 -51.90
CA ILE A 7 11.46 -3.12 -51.21
C ILE A 7 10.72 -4.14 -50.35
N LEU A 8 10.55 -5.37 -50.85
CA LEU A 8 9.93 -6.44 -50.08
C LEU A 8 10.80 -6.84 -48.88
N SER A 9 12.13 -6.90 -49.05
CA SER A 9 13.07 -7.17 -47.95
C SER A 9 13.12 -6.01 -46.95
N ALA A 10 13.11 -4.75 -47.42
CA ALA A 10 13.07 -3.58 -46.53
C ALA A 10 11.74 -3.48 -45.77
N LEU A 11 10.62 -3.89 -46.38
CA LEU A 11 9.33 -4.00 -45.71
C LEU A 11 9.33 -5.18 -44.71
N GLN A 12 9.93 -6.32 -45.05
CA GLN A 12 10.13 -7.43 -44.12
C GLN A 12 11.05 -7.07 -42.97
N ASP A 13 12.09 -6.25 -43.19
CA ASP A 13 12.95 -5.67 -42.16
C ASP A 13 12.17 -4.66 -41.30
N LEU A 14 11.31 -3.83 -41.89
CA LEU A 14 10.40 -2.95 -41.14
C LEU A 14 9.40 -3.73 -40.28
N PHE A 15 8.84 -4.83 -40.81
CA PHE A 15 7.94 -5.72 -40.09
C PHE A 15 8.69 -6.58 -39.06
N SER A 16 9.97 -6.90 -39.24
CA SER A 16 10.79 -7.57 -38.22
C SER A 16 11.35 -6.58 -37.17
N ILE A 17 11.43 -5.28 -37.48
CA ILE A 17 11.63 -4.19 -36.51
C ILE A 17 10.39 -3.99 -35.62
N THR A 18 9.17 -4.34 -36.09
CA THR A 18 7.97 -4.33 -35.21
C THR A 18 8.00 -5.39 -34.10
N TRP A 19 8.95 -6.33 -34.17
CA TRP A 19 9.28 -7.27 -33.11
C TRP A 19 10.38 -6.71 -32.18
N LEU A 20 10.26 -5.43 -31.78
CA LEU A 20 10.78 -4.98 -30.48
C LEU A 20 10.16 -5.91 -29.44
N ASN A 21 10.90 -6.99 -29.15
CA ASN A 21 10.48 -8.20 -28.47
C ASN A 21 9.41 -7.89 -27.42
N ARG A 22 8.16 -8.34 -27.65
CA ARG A 22 6.99 -8.00 -26.80
C ARG A 22 7.29 -8.12 -25.31
N SER A 23 8.13 -9.10 -24.92
CA SER A 23 8.63 -9.28 -23.57
C SER A 23 9.49 -8.11 -23.04
N LYS A 24 10.35 -7.52 -23.88
CA LYS A 24 11.14 -6.32 -23.53
C LYS A 24 10.25 -5.10 -23.30
N VAL A 25 9.28 -4.85 -24.18
CA VAL A 25 8.31 -3.76 -24.02
C VAL A 25 7.50 -3.94 -22.75
N GLU A 26 7.03 -5.16 -22.50
CA GLU A 26 6.30 -5.50 -21.28
C GLU A 26 7.14 -5.25 -20.01
N LYS A 27 8.40 -5.70 -19.98
CA LYS A 27 9.32 -5.42 -18.86
C LYS A 27 9.55 -3.93 -18.65
N GLN A 28 9.65 -3.14 -19.72
CA GLN A 28 9.77 -1.68 -19.61
C GLN A 28 8.49 -1.06 -19.04
N LEU A 29 7.31 -1.50 -19.49
CA LEU A 29 6.03 -1.05 -18.94
C LEU A 29 5.89 -1.41 -17.46
N GLN A 30 6.33 -2.59 -17.04
CA GLN A 30 6.41 -2.99 -15.63
C GLN A 30 7.27 -2.02 -14.81
N VAL A 31 8.49 -1.73 -15.27
CA VAL A 31 9.40 -0.77 -14.61
C VAL A 31 8.79 0.63 -14.55
N ILE A 32 8.23 1.13 -15.65
CA ILE A 32 7.59 2.46 -15.72
C ILE A 32 6.39 2.52 -14.77
N SER A 33 5.59 1.46 -14.69
CA SER A 33 4.41 1.40 -13.82
C SER A 33 4.80 1.49 -12.34
N VAL A 34 5.86 0.81 -11.95
CA VAL A 34 6.38 0.89 -10.57
C VAL A 34 7.01 2.26 -10.31
N LEU A 35 7.79 2.78 -11.25
CA LEU A 35 8.37 4.12 -11.10
C LEU A 35 7.29 5.20 -11.00
N GLN A 36 6.23 5.12 -11.81
CA GLN A 36 5.08 6.02 -11.74
C GLN A 36 4.48 6.02 -10.34
N TRP A 37 4.29 4.85 -9.75
CA TRP A 37 3.77 4.74 -8.40
C TRP A 37 4.72 5.34 -7.35
N VAL A 38 6.01 5.01 -7.41
CA VAL A 38 7.05 5.53 -6.49
C VAL A 38 7.12 7.06 -6.55
N LEU A 39 7.16 7.64 -7.75
CA LEU A 39 7.17 9.09 -7.94
C LEU A 39 5.85 9.72 -7.48
N SER A 40 4.72 9.04 -7.68
CA SER A 40 3.43 9.52 -7.17
C SER A 40 3.39 9.56 -5.65
N PHE A 41 3.97 8.56 -4.99
CA PHE A 41 4.07 8.51 -3.53
C PHE A 41 5.02 9.58 -2.97
N LEU A 42 6.18 9.78 -3.59
CA LEU A 42 7.24 10.67 -3.07
C LEU A 42 7.07 12.14 -3.47
N VAL A 43 6.62 12.42 -4.69
CA VAL A 43 6.79 13.74 -5.34
C VAL A 43 5.45 14.40 -5.64
N LEU A 44 4.43 13.65 -6.06
CA LEU A 44 3.19 14.23 -6.61
C LEU A 44 2.54 15.26 -5.68
N GLY A 45 2.39 14.95 -4.39
CA GLY A 45 1.74 15.87 -3.46
C GLY A 45 2.50 17.18 -3.28
N VAL A 46 3.83 17.12 -3.14
CA VAL A 46 4.68 18.30 -2.98
C VAL A 46 4.73 19.12 -4.28
N ALA A 47 4.92 18.45 -5.43
CA ALA A 47 4.95 19.10 -6.73
C ALA A 47 3.62 19.78 -7.06
N CYS A 48 2.48 19.10 -6.86
CA CYS A 48 1.16 19.69 -7.09
C CYS A 48 0.86 20.85 -6.13
N SER A 49 1.32 20.78 -4.88
CA SER A 49 1.22 21.90 -3.94
C SER A 49 2.02 23.11 -4.43
N ALA A 50 3.27 22.89 -4.87
CA ALA A 50 4.13 23.95 -5.37
C ALA A 50 3.58 24.57 -6.67
N ILE A 51 3.08 23.74 -7.60
CA ILE A 51 2.44 24.19 -8.84
C ILE A 51 1.18 25.00 -8.54
N LEU A 52 0.33 24.54 -7.62
CA LEU A 52 -0.86 25.28 -7.21
C LEU A 52 -0.46 26.65 -6.63
N MET A 53 0.56 26.68 -5.76
CA MET A 53 1.04 27.94 -5.19
C MET A 53 1.63 28.88 -6.24
N TYR A 54 2.42 28.35 -7.17
CA TYR A 54 2.95 29.13 -8.28
C TYR A 54 1.84 29.69 -9.17
N THR A 55 0.77 28.92 -9.42
CA THR A 55 -0.37 29.34 -10.25
C THR A 55 -1.13 30.54 -9.66
N PHE A 56 -1.14 30.72 -8.34
CA PHE A 56 -1.68 31.94 -7.72
C PHE A 56 -0.91 33.20 -8.13
N CYS A 57 0.36 33.06 -8.52
CA CYS A 57 1.24 34.16 -8.92
C CYS A 57 1.28 34.38 -10.45
N THR A 58 0.43 33.71 -11.22
CA THR A 58 0.37 33.86 -12.69
C THR A 58 -1.00 34.36 -13.15
N ASP A 59 -1.13 34.67 -14.44
CA ASP A 59 -2.41 35.05 -15.05
C ASP A 59 -3.48 33.94 -14.95
N CYS A 60 -3.07 32.72 -14.61
CA CYS A 60 -3.94 31.58 -14.38
C CYS A 60 -4.50 31.48 -12.94
N TRP A 61 -4.33 32.51 -12.10
CA TRP A 61 -4.73 32.49 -10.68
C TRP A 61 -6.20 32.09 -10.43
N LEU A 62 -7.11 32.40 -11.37
CA LEU A 62 -8.52 32.00 -11.29
C LEU A 62 -8.67 30.48 -11.18
N ILE A 63 -7.84 29.70 -11.88
CA ILE A 63 -7.85 28.23 -11.80
C ILE A 63 -7.48 27.78 -10.38
N ALA A 64 -6.46 28.41 -9.80
CA ALA A 64 -6.01 28.12 -8.44
C ALA A 64 -7.09 28.45 -7.39
N VAL A 65 -7.77 29.59 -7.54
CA VAL A 65 -8.89 30.00 -6.66
C VAL A 65 -10.07 29.04 -6.76
N LEU A 66 -10.48 28.66 -7.98
CA LEU A 66 -11.58 27.71 -8.17
C LEU A 66 -11.26 26.35 -7.53
N TYR A 67 -10.06 25.82 -7.78
CA TYR A 67 -9.64 24.56 -7.20
C TYR A 67 -9.52 24.63 -5.67
N PHE A 68 -8.92 25.69 -5.13
CA PHE A 68 -8.79 25.87 -3.68
C PHE A 68 -10.15 26.03 -2.99
N THR A 69 -11.07 26.78 -3.60
CA THR A 69 -12.44 26.92 -3.11
C THR A 69 -13.13 25.55 -3.06
N TRP A 70 -13.02 24.77 -4.13
CA TRP A 70 -13.54 23.40 -4.14
C TRP A 70 -12.89 22.53 -3.06
N LEU A 71 -11.57 22.65 -2.83
CA LEU A 71 -10.86 21.91 -1.78
C LEU A 71 -11.39 22.23 -0.37
N VAL A 72 -11.74 23.49 -0.09
CA VAL A 72 -12.34 23.90 1.19
C VAL A 72 -13.71 23.25 1.38
N PHE A 73 -14.58 23.27 0.37
CA PHE A 73 -15.87 22.60 0.44
C PHE A 73 -15.73 21.07 0.56
N ASP A 74 -14.70 20.51 -0.09
CA ASP A 74 -14.44 19.08 -0.15
C ASP A 74 -13.61 18.54 1.02
N TRP A 75 -13.23 19.38 1.97
CA TRP A 75 -12.18 19.10 2.96
C TRP A 75 -12.38 17.78 3.70
N ASN A 76 -13.62 17.46 4.09
CA ASN A 76 -13.96 16.30 4.91
C ASN A 76 -14.27 15.02 4.11
N THR A 77 -14.29 15.06 2.79
CA THR A 77 -14.60 13.89 1.95
C THR A 77 -13.70 12.67 2.19
N PRO A 78 -12.36 12.81 2.37
CA PRO A 78 -11.49 11.68 2.67
C PRO A 78 -11.90 10.93 3.95
N LYS A 79 -12.43 11.65 4.95
CA LYS A 79 -12.89 11.06 6.22
C LYS A 79 -14.21 10.29 6.09
N LYS A 80 -14.91 10.46 4.96
CA LYS A 80 -16.22 9.84 4.69
C LYS A 80 -16.13 8.72 3.65
N GLY A 81 -14.97 8.07 3.54
CA GLY A 81 -14.72 6.98 2.59
C GLY A 81 -14.27 7.43 1.19
N GLY A 82 -14.06 8.73 0.99
CA GLY A 82 -13.49 9.28 -0.25
C GLY A 82 -14.33 9.04 -1.50
N ARG A 83 -13.68 9.06 -2.66
CA ARG A 83 -14.29 8.90 -3.99
C ARG A 83 -13.63 7.76 -4.76
N ARG A 84 -13.89 6.53 -4.33
CA ARG A 84 -13.37 5.33 -5.00
C ARG A 84 -13.85 5.27 -6.45
N SER A 85 -12.91 5.08 -7.39
CA SER A 85 -13.19 4.98 -8.82
C SER A 85 -12.85 3.58 -9.32
N GLN A 86 -13.85 2.86 -9.82
CA GLN A 86 -13.59 1.55 -10.42
C GLN A 86 -12.73 1.65 -11.67
N TRP A 87 -12.86 2.73 -12.44
CA TRP A 87 -12.03 2.96 -13.61
C TRP A 87 -10.55 3.08 -13.24
N VAL A 88 -10.21 3.91 -12.24
CA VAL A 88 -8.82 4.05 -11.78
C VAL A 88 -8.29 2.72 -11.24
N ARG A 89 -9.07 2.01 -10.43
CA ARG A 89 -8.67 0.72 -9.85
C ARG A 89 -8.43 -0.38 -10.89
N ASN A 90 -8.99 -0.24 -12.10
CA ASN A 90 -8.85 -1.19 -13.22
C ASN A 90 -7.84 -0.75 -14.30
N TRP A 91 -7.09 0.34 -14.09
CA TRP A 91 -6.07 0.78 -15.05
C TRP A 91 -5.06 -0.32 -15.37
N ALA A 92 -4.64 -0.39 -16.63
CA ALA A 92 -3.68 -1.38 -17.11
C ALA A 92 -2.32 -1.31 -16.40
N VAL A 93 -1.91 -0.11 -15.98
CA VAL A 93 -0.68 0.15 -15.22
C VAL A 93 -0.59 -0.71 -13.95
N TRP A 94 -1.70 -1.06 -13.30
CA TRP A 94 -1.69 -1.90 -12.10
C TRP A 94 -1.39 -3.36 -12.39
N ARG A 95 -1.73 -3.86 -13.59
CA ARG A 95 -1.36 -5.22 -14.01
C ARG A 95 0.15 -5.32 -14.24
N TYR A 96 0.73 -4.34 -14.92
CA TYR A 96 2.18 -4.23 -15.06
C TYR A 96 2.89 -4.05 -13.71
N PHE A 97 2.33 -3.23 -12.80
CA PHE A 97 2.85 -3.10 -11.44
C PHE A 97 2.85 -4.45 -10.70
N ARG A 98 1.74 -5.20 -10.75
CA ARG A 98 1.63 -6.54 -10.17
C ARG A 98 2.68 -7.49 -10.77
N ASP A 99 2.81 -7.51 -12.08
CA ASP A 99 3.69 -8.44 -12.82
C ASP A 99 5.17 -8.09 -12.68
N TYR A 100 5.52 -6.88 -12.24
CA TYR A 100 6.88 -6.52 -11.87
C TYR A 100 7.37 -7.27 -10.61
N PHE A 101 6.49 -7.46 -9.63
CA PHE A 101 6.79 -8.12 -8.35
C PHE A 101 6.12 -9.49 -8.19
N PRO A 102 5.63 -10.10 -9.28
CA PRO A 102 4.64 -11.17 -9.21
C PRO A 102 3.66 -11.12 -8.02
N ILE A 103 2.95 -10.01 -7.80
CA ILE A 103 2.12 -9.82 -6.59
C ILE A 103 0.94 -10.81 -6.56
N GLN A 104 0.77 -11.51 -5.44
CA GLN A 104 -0.34 -12.43 -5.21
C GLN A 104 -1.15 -12.07 -3.96
N LEU A 105 -2.46 -12.25 -4.06
CA LEU A 105 -3.41 -12.18 -2.94
C LEU A 105 -3.99 -13.57 -2.68
N VAL A 106 -3.62 -14.16 -1.55
CA VAL A 106 -4.10 -15.47 -1.11
C VAL A 106 -5.22 -15.27 -0.10
N LYS A 107 -6.41 -15.75 -0.46
CA LYS A 107 -7.57 -15.81 0.42
C LYS A 107 -7.61 -17.17 1.11
N THR A 108 -7.70 -17.17 2.44
CA THR A 108 -7.86 -18.40 3.22
C THR A 108 -9.32 -18.70 3.58
N HIS A 109 -10.13 -17.66 3.82
CA HIS A 109 -11.52 -17.80 4.28
C HIS A 109 -12.48 -16.87 3.55
N ASN A 110 -13.76 -17.26 3.50
CA ASN A 110 -14.83 -16.38 3.06
C ASN A 110 -15.14 -15.34 4.15
N LEU A 111 -15.55 -14.15 3.71
CA LEU A 111 -15.96 -13.06 4.59
C LEU A 111 -17.44 -12.79 4.38
N LEU A 112 -18.17 -12.61 5.47
CA LEU A 112 -19.59 -12.29 5.48
C LEU A 112 -19.78 -10.81 5.11
N THR A 113 -20.61 -10.54 4.12
CA THR A 113 -20.93 -9.16 3.69
C THR A 113 -21.77 -8.39 4.69
N THR A 114 -22.32 -9.08 5.70
CA THR A 114 -23.07 -8.50 6.82
C THR A 114 -22.16 -7.98 7.93
N ARG A 115 -20.86 -8.28 7.89
CA ARG A 115 -19.88 -7.84 8.89
C ARG A 115 -18.90 -6.83 8.30
N ASN A 116 -18.32 -6.02 9.18
CA ASN A 116 -17.20 -5.14 8.86
C ASN A 116 -15.92 -5.73 9.44
N TYR A 117 -14.78 -5.35 8.86
CA TYR A 117 -13.49 -5.96 9.13
C TYR A 117 -12.40 -4.91 9.32
N ILE A 118 -11.46 -5.18 10.21
CA ILE A 118 -10.17 -4.52 10.26
C ILE A 118 -9.09 -5.56 9.92
N PHE A 119 -8.44 -5.37 8.78
CA PHE A 119 -7.31 -6.18 8.35
C PHE A 119 -6.04 -5.54 8.91
N GLY A 120 -5.37 -6.22 9.83
CA GLY A 120 -4.04 -5.81 10.23
C GLY A 120 -3.03 -6.33 9.22
N TYR A 121 -2.46 -5.44 8.42
CA TYR A 121 -1.47 -5.76 7.39
C TYR A 121 -0.06 -5.68 7.95
N HIS A 122 0.73 -6.73 7.67
CA HIS A 122 2.10 -6.90 8.16
C HIS A 122 2.99 -7.54 7.09
N PRO A 123 4.30 -7.23 7.02
CA PRO A 123 4.92 -6.01 7.53
C PRO A 123 4.60 -4.82 6.61
N HIS A 124 4.97 -3.62 7.03
CA HIS A 124 4.77 -2.36 6.30
C HIS A 124 5.66 -2.26 5.06
N GLY A 125 6.89 -2.77 5.14
CA GLY A 125 7.96 -2.45 4.20
C GLY A 125 8.25 -0.95 4.16
N ILE A 126 8.93 -0.47 3.11
CA ILE A 126 9.20 0.96 2.95
C ILE A 126 7.93 1.73 2.53
N MET A 127 7.13 1.17 1.62
CA MET A 127 5.98 1.87 1.02
C MET A 127 4.67 1.07 0.99
N GLY A 128 4.63 -0.18 1.47
CA GLY A 128 3.43 -1.02 1.43
C GLY A 128 2.91 -1.29 0.01
N LEU A 129 3.81 -1.70 -0.89
CA LEU A 129 3.53 -1.99 -2.30
C LEU A 129 2.49 -3.11 -2.44
N GLY A 130 2.61 -4.16 -1.64
CA GLY A 130 1.64 -5.27 -1.62
C GLY A 130 0.27 -4.80 -1.14
N ALA A 131 0.21 -3.99 -0.09
CA ALA A 131 -1.05 -3.45 0.44
C ALA A 131 -1.77 -2.57 -0.58
N PHE A 132 -1.02 -1.69 -1.26
CA PHE A 132 -1.55 -0.86 -2.33
C PHE A 132 -2.11 -1.72 -3.47
N CYS A 133 -1.29 -2.61 -4.04
CA CYS A 133 -1.70 -3.41 -5.19
C CYS A 133 -2.93 -4.28 -4.86
N ASN A 134 -2.90 -4.96 -3.71
CA ASN A 134 -3.94 -5.92 -3.33
C ASN A 134 -5.26 -5.29 -2.93
N PHE A 135 -5.25 -4.12 -2.29
CA PHE A 135 -6.46 -3.57 -1.69
C PHE A 135 -6.91 -2.23 -2.30
N SER A 136 -6.02 -1.53 -3.00
CA SER A 136 -6.32 -0.25 -3.65
C SER A 136 -6.52 -0.37 -5.17
N THR A 137 -6.30 -1.54 -5.77
CA THR A 137 -6.50 -1.80 -7.20
C THR A 137 -7.30 -3.08 -7.42
N GLU A 138 -7.61 -3.41 -8.68
CA GLU A 138 -8.18 -4.71 -9.08
C GLU A 138 -7.15 -5.63 -9.73
N ALA A 139 -5.84 -5.31 -9.68
CA ALA A 139 -4.81 -6.10 -10.35
C ALA A 139 -4.71 -7.54 -9.85
N THR A 140 -4.98 -7.78 -8.56
CA THR A 140 -5.05 -9.13 -7.96
C THR A 140 -6.49 -9.62 -7.74
N GLU A 141 -7.45 -8.97 -8.41
CA GLU A 141 -8.86 -9.37 -8.45
C GLU A 141 -9.51 -9.48 -7.07
N VAL A 142 -9.21 -8.52 -6.19
CA VAL A 142 -9.72 -8.51 -4.80
C VAL A 142 -11.24 -8.58 -4.74
N SER A 143 -11.95 -7.96 -5.69
CA SER A 143 -13.42 -8.02 -5.77
C SER A 143 -13.95 -9.42 -6.11
N LYS A 144 -13.21 -10.23 -6.86
CA LYS A 144 -13.55 -11.63 -7.15
C LYS A 144 -13.22 -12.53 -5.97
N LYS A 145 -12.08 -12.28 -5.30
CA LYS A 145 -11.66 -13.05 -4.13
C LYS A 145 -12.58 -12.80 -2.94
N PHE A 146 -12.95 -11.55 -2.68
CA PHE A 146 -13.84 -11.16 -1.57
C PHE A 146 -15.09 -10.47 -2.11
N PRO A 147 -16.04 -11.22 -2.71
CA PRO A 147 -17.23 -10.64 -3.32
C PRO A 147 -18.07 -9.91 -2.28
N GLY A 148 -18.49 -8.69 -2.61
CA GLY A 148 -19.28 -7.83 -1.72
C GLY A 148 -18.46 -7.13 -0.61
N ILE A 149 -17.16 -7.43 -0.48
CA ILE A 149 -16.29 -6.75 0.49
C ILE A 149 -15.63 -5.53 -0.17
N ARG A 150 -15.67 -4.40 0.54
CA ARG A 150 -15.13 -3.11 0.11
C ARG A 150 -13.85 -2.81 0.87
N PRO A 151 -12.67 -3.06 0.27
CA PRO A 151 -11.40 -2.69 0.90
C PRO A 151 -11.21 -1.16 0.92
N TYR A 152 -10.65 -0.67 2.03
CA TYR A 152 -10.19 0.69 2.25
C TYR A 152 -8.79 0.65 2.87
N LEU A 153 -7.76 0.99 2.10
CA LEU A 153 -6.40 1.08 2.62
C LEU A 153 -6.23 2.37 3.43
N ALA A 154 -5.83 2.27 4.69
CA ALA A 154 -5.63 3.41 5.56
C ALA A 154 -4.17 3.86 5.56
N THR A 155 -3.91 5.14 5.24
CA THR A 155 -2.56 5.73 5.21
C THR A 155 -2.50 7.09 5.91
N LEU A 156 -1.32 7.66 6.04
CA LEU A 156 -1.06 8.90 6.76
C LEU A 156 -2.05 10.02 6.40
N ALA A 157 -2.74 10.56 7.41
CA ALA A 157 -3.78 11.57 7.23
C ALA A 157 -3.26 12.87 6.55
N GLY A 158 -1.97 13.17 6.71
CA GLY A 158 -1.31 14.31 6.05
C GLY A 158 -1.38 14.24 4.52
N ASN A 159 -1.38 13.04 3.93
CA ASN A 159 -1.47 12.87 2.48
C ASN A 159 -2.76 13.46 1.88
N PHE A 160 -3.83 13.52 2.68
CA PHE A 160 -5.13 14.01 2.25
C PHE A 160 -5.30 15.53 2.35
N ARG A 161 -4.25 16.24 2.79
CA ARG A 161 -4.16 17.71 2.77
C ARG A 161 -3.44 18.22 1.51
N MET A 162 -2.73 17.35 0.80
CA MET A 162 -2.02 17.74 -0.42
C MET A 162 -2.98 17.68 -1.63
N PRO A 163 -3.03 18.76 -2.44
CA PRO A 163 -3.88 18.82 -3.62
C PRO A 163 -3.44 17.79 -4.66
N VAL A 164 -4.39 17.31 -5.45
CA VAL A 164 -4.25 16.26 -6.48
C VAL A 164 -3.92 14.88 -5.92
N LEU A 165 -2.94 14.78 -5.01
CA LEU A 165 -2.57 13.54 -4.35
C LEU A 165 -3.75 12.96 -3.55
N ARG A 166 -4.50 13.80 -2.82
CA ARG A 166 -5.66 13.33 -2.05
C ARG A 166 -6.73 12.70 -2.97
N GLU A 167 -6.99 13.25 -4.14
CA GLU A 167 -7.94 12.72 -5.12
C GLU A 167 -7.44 11.40 -5.71
N TYR A 168 -6.15 11.37 -6.07
CA TYR A 168 -5.50 10.17 -6.56
C TYR A 168 -5.59 9.01 -5.56
N LEU A 169 -5.28 9.25 -4.28
CA LEU A 169 -5.40 8.26 -3.21
C LEU A 169 -6.86 7.81 -3.01
N MET A 170 -7.80 8.77 -2.89
CA MET A 170 -9.21 8.45 -2.73
C MET A 170 -9.78 7.64 -3.89
N SER A 171 -9.30 7.84 -5.11
CA SER A 171 -9.73 7.09 -6.29
C SER A 171 -9.40 5.60 -6.18
N GLY A 172 -8.31 5.23 -5.51
CA GLY A 172 -7.97 3.85 -5.17
C GLY A 172 -8.78 3.25 -4.02
N GLY A 173 -9.62 4.04 -3.35
CA GLY A 173 -10.26 3.65 -2.08
C GLY A 173 -9.32 3.79 -0.86
N ILE A 174 -8.26 4.57 -0.98
CA ILE A 174 -7.34 4.86 0.13
C ILE A 174 -7.94 5.98 0.98
N CYS A 175 -7.82 5.86 2.31
CA CYS A 175 -8.40 6.80 3.27
C CYS A 175 -7.40 7.19 4.37
N PRO A 176 -7.66 8.28 5.12
CA PRO A 176 -6.85 8.65 6.27
C PRO A 176 -6.91 7.61 7.40
N VAL A 177 -5.76 7.23 7.95
CA VAL A 177 -5.64 6.42 9.17
C VAL A 177 -5.89 7.28 10.41
N ASN A 178 -7.13 7.73 10.57
CA ASN A 178 -7.58 8.42 11.78
C ASN A 178 -8.88 7.81 12.31
N ARG A 179 -9.14 8.06 13.59
CA ARG A 179 -10.29 7.49 14.28
C ARG A 179 -11.62 7.88 13.64
N ASP A 180 -11.82 9.16 13.28
CA ASP A 180 -13.08 9.63 12.67
C ASP A 180 -13.42 8.87 11.37
N THR A 181 -12.40 8.61 10.54
CA THR A 181 -12.57 7.90 9.26
C THR A 181 -12.93 6.44 9.51
N ILE A 182 -12.21 5.78 10.42
CA ILE A 182 -12.48 4.39 10.79
C ILE A 182 -13.87 4.26 11.42
N ASP A 183 -14.22 5.18 12.34
CA ASP A 183 -15.54 5.23 12.98
C ASP A 183 -16.64 5.39 11.91
N TYR A 184 -16.48 6.31 10.94
CA TYR A 184 -17.43 6.49 9.85
C TYR A 184 -17.58 5.21 9.00
N LEU A 185 -16.46 4.61 8.58
CA LEU A 185 -16.47 3.43 7.71
C LEU A 185 -17.07 2.19 8.39
N LEU A 186 -16.87 2.02 9.69
CA LEU A 186 -17.38 0.87 10.43
C LEU A 186 -18.82 1.04 10.94
N SER A 187 -19.35 2.26 10.99
CA SER A 187 -20.69 2.54 11.54
C SER A 187 -21.69 3.14 10.55
N LYS A 188 -21.27 4.10 9.72
CA LYS A 188 -22.17 4.89 8.84
C LYS A 188 -22.11 4.47 7.39
N ASN A 189 -21.10 3.71 6.98
CA ASN A 189 -20.87 3.30 5.59
C ASN A 189 -21.41 1.89 5.28
N GLY A 190 -22.42 1.42 6.04
CA GLY A 190 -23.00 0.09 5.88
C GLY A 190 -22.08 -1.05 6.34
N SER A 191 -22.39 -2.27 5.88
CA SER A 191 -21.63 -3.49 6.13
C SER A 191 -20.73 -3.88 4.95
N GLY A 192 -19.88 -4.89 5.14
CA GLY A 192 -18.97 -5.39 4.11
C GLY A 192 -17.73 -4.52 3.90
N ASN A 193 -17.48 -3.55 4.79
CA ASN A 193 -16.26 -2.73 4.72
C ASN A 193 -15.09 -3.48 5.34
N ALA A 194 -13.94 -3.50 4.65
CA ALA A 194 -12.68 -4.00 5.16
C ALA A 194 -11.66 -2.86 5.21
N ILE A 195 -11.25 -2.45 6.40
CA ILE A 195 -10.25 -1.40 6.58
C ILE A 195 -8.89 -2.05 6.75
N ILE A 196 -7.97 -1.77 5.83
CA ILE A 196 -6.61 -2.30 5.86
C ILE A 196 -5.74 -1.30 6.61
N ILE A 197 -5.25 -1.70 7.77
CA ILE A 197 -4.36 -0.89 8.61
C ILE A 197 -2.99 -1.56 8.61
N VAL A 198 -1.97 -0.84 8.15
CA VAL A 198 -0.58 -1.28 8.28
C VAL A 198 -0.12 -0.96 9.70
N VAL A 199 -0.24 -1.96 10.60
CA VAL A 199 -0.27 -1.73 12.05
C VAL A 199 1.06 -1.21 12.60
N GLY A 200 2.19 -1.70 12.07
CA GLY A 200 3.51 -1.24 12.48
C GLY A 200 3.80 0.23 12.13
N GLY A 201 3.15 0.73 11.08
CA GLY A 201 3.25 2.12 10.62
C GLY A 201 4.69 2.57 10.35
N ALA A 202 4.94 3.86 10.57
CA ALA A 202 6.25 4.47 10.33
C ALA A 202 7.40 3.87 11.18
N ALA A 203 7.11 3.23 12.33
CA ALA A 203 8.15 2.62 13.15
C ALA A 203 8.70 1.36 12.49
N GLU A 204 7.81 0.58 11.88
CA GLU A 204 8.19 -0.64 11.16
C GLU A 204 8.87 -0.33 9.83
N SER A 205 8.42 0.71 9.10
CA SER A 205 9.09 1.14 7.86
C SER A 205 10.55 1.58 8.09
N LEU A 206 10.82 2.26 9.22
CA LEU A 206 12.18 2.67 9.63
C LEU A 206 13.09 1.50 10.03
N SER A 207 12.55 0.30 10.20
CA SER A 207 13.29 -0.91 10.53
C SER A 207 13.13 -2.00 9.46
N SER A 208 12.56 -1.65 8.30
CA SER A 208 12.39 -2.54 7.15
C SER A 208 13.74 -2.88 6.54
N MET A 209 14.07 -4.17 6.48
CA MET A 209 15.30 -4.68 5.88
C MET A 209 15.04 -6.02 5.18
N PRO A 210 15.70 -6.28 4.03
CA PRO A 210 15.70 -7.60 3.42
C PRO A 210 16.15 -8.70 4.39
N GLY A 211 15.53 -9.87 4.30
CA GLY A 211 15.79 -11.04 5.14
C GLY A 211 15.21 -10.97 6.54
N LYS A 212 14.57 -9.86 6.94
CA LYS A 212 14.02 -9.70 8.30
C LYS A 212 12.49 -9.82 8.31
N ASN A 213 11.98 -10.82 9.04
CA ASN A 213 10.56 -11.02 9.33
C ASN A 213 10.23 -10.50 10.74
N ALA A 214 10.09 -9.18 10.87
CA ALA A 214 9.80 -8.54 12.14
C ALA A 214 8.63 -7.55 12.01
N VAL A 215 7.74 -7.58 13.00
CA VAL A 215 6.55 -6.72 13.06
C VAL A 215 6.51 -5.94 14.36
N THR A 216 6.13 -4.67 14.29
CA THR A 216 5.88 -3.78 15.43
C THR A 216 4.40 -3.90 15.80
N LEU A 217 4.08 -4.78 16.75
CA LEU A 217 2.70 -5.12 17.07
C LEU A 217 2.45 -5.23 18.58
N ARG A 218 3.43 -5.61 19.40
CA ARG A 218 3.24 -5.95 20.83
C ARG A 218 2.48 -4.88 21.62
N ASN A 219 2.76 -3.62 21.30
CA ASN A 219 2.16 -2.45 21.96
C ASN A 219 1.13 -1.71 21.09
N ARG A 220 0.73 -2.25 19.93
CA ARG A 220 -0.17 -1.58 18.96
C ARG A 220 -1.62 -2.01 19.13
N LYS A 221 -2.21 -1.76 20.30
CA LYS A 221 -3.57 -2.24 20.63
C LYS A 221 -4.73 -1.37 20.10
N GLY A 222 -4.41 -0.24 19.48
CA GLY A 222 -5.42 0.76 19.06
C GLY A 222 -6.43 0.24 18.03
N PHE A 223 -6.00 -0.60 17.08
CA PHE A 223 -6.89 -1.17 16.08
C PHE A 223 -7.86 -2.20 16.68
N VAL A 224 -7.43 -2.97 17.68
CA VAL A 224 -8.28 -3.91 18.44
C VAL A 224 -9.35 -3.16 19.22
N LYS A 225 -8.96 -2.05 19.87
CA LYS A 225 -9.91 -1.18 20.56
C LYS A 225 -10.99 -0.63 19.61
N LEU A 226 -10.61 -0.24 18.39
CA LEU A 226 -11.56 0.21 17.37
C LEU A 226 -12.45 -0.93 16.87
N ALA A 227 -11.88 -2.12 16.62
CA ALA A 227 -12.63 -3.32 16.25
C ALA A 227 -13.73 -3.65 17.27
N LEU A 228 -13.38 -3.72 18.56
CA LEU A 228 -14.31 -3.97 19.67
C LEU A 228 -15.43 -2.93 19.71
N ARG A 229 -15.13 -1.65 19.54
CA ARG A 229 -16.15 -0.59 19.57
C ARG A 229 -17.21 -0.71 18.50
N HIS A 230 -16.85 -1.26 17.35
CA HIS A 230 -17.75 -1.37 16.21
C HIS A 230 -18.26 -2.79 15.97
N GLY A 231 -17.74 -3.79 16.69
CA GLY A 231 -17.99 -5.20 16.39
C GLY A 231 -17.45 -5.60 15.00
N ALA A 232 -16.33 -4.99 14.59
CA ALA A 232 -15.66 -5.30 13.34
C ALA A 232 -14.64 -6.41 13.58
N ASP A 233 -14.70 -7.49 12.79
CA ASP A 233 -13.84 -8.65 13.00
C ASP A 233 -12.38 -8.31 12.63
N LEU A 234 -11.44 -8.86 13.39
CA LEU A 234 -10.03 -8.68 13.13
C LEU A 234 -9.53 -9.75 12.16
N VAL A 235 -8.80 -9.35 11.12
CA VAL A 235 -8.26 -10.28 10.12
C VAL A 235 -6.75 -10.14 10.08
N PRO A 236 -5.97 -11.13 10.58
CA PRO A 236 -4.52 -11.11 10.45
C PRO A 236 -4.13 -11.26 8.99
N THR A 237 -3.27 -10.36 8.49
CA THR A 237 -2.82 -10.37 7.10
C THR A 237 -1.30 -10.23 7.06
N TYR A 238 -0.62 -11.18 6.44
CA TYR A 238 0.85 -11.18 6.30
C TYR A 238 1.29 -11.16 4.84
N SER A 239 2.28 -10.34 4.49
CA SER A 239 2.83 -10.16 3.16
C SER A 239 4.28 -10.60 3.09
N PHE A 240 4.51 -11.79 2.54
CA PHE A 240 5.85 -12.32 2.29
C PHE A 240 6.51 -11.55 1.15
N GLY A 241 7.79 -11.24 1.31
CA GLY A 241 8.59 -10.54 0.29
C GLY A 241 8.49 -9.01 0.30
N GLU A 242 7.60 -8.42 1.11
CA GLU A 242 7.42 -6.96 1.18
C GLU A 242 8.72 -6.21 1.57
N ASN A 243 9.52 -6.79 2.47
CA ASN A 243 10.78 -6.20 2.93
C ASN A 243 11.96 -6.39 1.95
N GLU A 244 11.80 -7.24 0.92
CA GLU A 244 12.89 -7.61 -0.02
C GLU A 244 13.07 -6.61 -1.17
N VAL A 245 12.10 -5.73 -1.36
CA VAL A 245 11.98 -4.87 -2.55
C VAL A 245 12.84 -3.61 -2.48
N TYR A 246 13.39 -3.29 -1.31
CA TYR A 246 14.29 -2.15 -1.11
C TYR A 246 15.37 -2.47 -0.10
N LYS A 247 16.53 -1.86 -0.28
CA LYS A 247 17.56 -1.77 0.76
C LYS A 247 17.46 -0.41 1.43
N GLN A 248 17.64 -0.36 2.74
CA GLN A 248 17.57 0.86 3.52
C GLN A 248 18.84 1.03 4.37
N VAL A 249 19.29 2.27 4.53
CA VAL A 249 20.29 2.64 5.52
C VAL A 249 19.62 2.65 6.90
N ILE A 250 20.02 1.73 7.77
CA ILE A 250 19.57 1.69 9.16
C ILE A 250 20.57 2.42 10.03
N PHE A 251 20.12 3.50 10.65
CA PHE A 251 20.92 4.21 11.63
C PHE A 251 20.92 3.45 12.96
N GLU A 252 22.11 3.29 13.53
CA GLU A 252 22.30 2.63 14.82
C GLU A 252 21.52 3.33 15.94
N GLU A 253 21.02 2.55 16.89
CA GLU A 253 20.34 3.10 18.07
C GLU A 253 21.32 3.96 18.90
N GLY A 254 20.87 5.14 19.30
CA GLY A 254 21.72 6.14 19.97
C GLY A 254 22.50 7.07 19.03
N SER A 255 22.57 6.78 17.72
CA SER A 255 23.21 7.68 16.75
C SER A 255 22.43 8.99 16.56
N TRP A 256 23.15 10.05 16.14
CA TRP A 256 22.53 11.33 15.80
C TRP A 256 21.50 11.19 14.66
N GLY A 257 21.81 10.39 13.63
CA GLY A 257 20.87 10.13 12.52
C GLY A 257 19.57 9.47 12.98
N ARG A 258 19.66 8.47 13.87
CA ARG A 258 18.49 7.82 14.46
C ARG A 258 17.69 8.77 15.35
N TRP A 259 18.37 9.64 16.10
CA TRP A 259 17.72 10.68 16.89
C TRP A 259 16.93 11.66 16.01
N VAL A 260 17.52 12.14 14.92
CA VAL A 260 16.83 13.01 13.94
C VAL A 260 15.62 12.29 13.36
N GLN A 261 15.77 11.06 12.88
CA GLN A 261 14.65 10.27 12.33
C GLN A 261 13.50 10.12 13.34
N LYS A 262 13.80 9.76 14.60
CA LYS A 262 12.78 9.62 15.66
C LYS A 262 12.10 10.95 15.98
N LYS A 263 12.83 12.06 15.96
CA LYS A 263 12.25 13.41 16.14
C LYS A 263 11.32 13.76 14.98
N PHE A 264 11.75 13.59 13.74
CA PHE A 264 10.91 13.80 12.55
C PHE A 264 9.64 12.93 12.60
N GLN A 265 9.78 11.64 12.91
CA GLN A 265 8.67 10.72 13.09
C GLN A 265 7.65 11.22 14.13
N LYS A 266 8.13 11.69 15.29
CA LYS A 266 7.29 12.13 16.40
C LYS A 266 6.49 13.38 16.07
N TYR A 267 7.09 14.36 15.38
CA TYR A 267 6.46 15.65 15.10
C TYR A 267 5.66 15.67 13.79
N ILE A 268 6.16 15.02 12.74
CA ILE A 268 5.57 15.07 11.41
C ILE A 268 4.67 13.83 11.16
N GLY A 269 4.86 12.75 11.92
CA GLY A 269 4.17 11.47 11.68
C GLY A 269 4.72 10.71 10.46
N PHE A 270 5.78 11.24 9.85
CA PHE A 270 6.52 10.66 8.73
C PHE A 270 8.00 10.77 9.05
N ALA A 271 8.75 9.69 8.81
CA ALA A 271 10.19 9.69 8.95
C ALA A 271 10.83 9.31 7.62
N PRO A 272 11.77 10.12 7.10
CA PRO A 272 12.40 9.82 5.83
C PRO A 272 13.26 8.57 5.96
N CYS A 273 12.82 7.52 5.27
CA CYS A 273 13.64 6.34 4.98
C CYS A 273 14.70 6.73 3.94
N ILE A 274 15.97 6.44 4.21
CA ILE A 274 17.02 6.53 3.18
C ILE A 274 17.14 5.14 2.57
N PHE A 275 16.50 4.94 1.43
CA PHE A 275 16.42 3.65 0.76
C PHE A 275 16.89 3.74 -0.68
N HIS A 276 17.18 2.57 -1.24
CA HIS A 276 17.49 2.42 -2.64
C HIS A 276 17.05 1.07 -3.16
N GLY A 277 16.74 1.04 -4.45
CA GLY A 277 16.54 -0.18 -5.22
C GLY A 277 17.56 -0.24 -6.35
N ARG A 278 17.05 -0.47 -7.55
CA ARG A 278 17.77 -0.51 -8.83
C ARG A 278 17.53 0.73 -9.68
N GLY A 279 18.40 0.94 -10.66
CA GLY A 279 18.25 1.95 -11.68
C GLY A 279 17.15 1.64 -12.71
N LEU A 280 16.86 2.65 -13.54
CA LEU A 280 15.82 2.55 -14.56
C LEU A 280 16.24 1.61 -15.71
N PHE A 281 17.47 1.76 -16.16
CA PHE A 281 18.01 1.08 -17.35
C PHE A 281 18.89 -0.14 -17.04
N SER A 282 19.34 -0.30 -15.79
CA SER A 282 20.16 -1.43 -15.35
C SER A 282 19.77 -1.87 -13.93
N SER A 283 19.82 -3.18 -13.67
CA SER A 283 19.60 -3.75 -12.33
C SER A 283 20.73 -3.44 -11.34
N ASP A 284 21.93 -3.18 -11.87
CA ASP A 284 23.15 -3.14 -11.08
C ASP A 284 23.50 -1.71 -10.63
N THR A 285 22.75 -0.72 -11.13
CA THR A 285 22.91 0.67 -10.76
C THR A 285 21.97 1.05 -9.61
N TRP A 286 22.40 2.04 -8.83
CA TRP A 286 21.61 2.61 -7.76
C TRP A 286 20.43 3.42 -8.31
N GLY A 287 19.26 3.34 -7.68
CA GLY A 287 18.09 4.12 -8.07
C GLY A 287 16.88 3.93 -7.17
N LEU A 288 15.76 4.54 -7.57
CA LEU A 288 14.50 4.52 -6.83
C LEU A 288 13.57 3.37 -7.22
N VAL A 289 13.85 2.65 -8.30
CA VAL A 289 13.00 1.54 -8.75
C VAL A 289 13.23 0.36 -7.79
N PRO A 290 12.20 -0.19 -7.13
CA PRO A 290 12.30 -1.35 -6.27
C PRO A 290 12.97 -2.55 -6.94
N TYR A 291 13.59 -3.45 -6.18
CA TYR A 291 14.00 -4.76 -6.69
C TYR A 291 12.77 -5.60 -7.07
N SER A 292 12.84 -6.26 -8.23
CA SER A 292 11.80 -7.19 -8.69
C SER A 292 11.88 -8.48 -7.87
N LYS A 293 11.16 -8.50 -6.75
CA LYS A 293 11.05 -9.64 -5.83
C LYS A 293 9.58 -10.01 -5.66
N PRO A 294 9.25 -11.32 -5.59
CA PRO A 294 7.89 -11.78 -5.35
C PRO A 294 7.28 -11.17 -4.07
N ILE A 295 6.04 -10.67 -4.14
CA ILE A 295 5.27 -10.27 -2.96
C ILE A 295 3.99 -11.11 -2.88
N THR A 296 3.78 -11.82 -1.78
CA THR A 296 2.55 -12.60 -1.58
C THR A 296 1.88 -12.27 -0.27
N THR A 297 0.69 -11.67 -0.36
CA THR A 297 -0.13 -11.36 0.81
C THR A 297 -1.13 -12.49 1.07
N VAL A 298 -1.08 -13.05 2.27
CA VAL A 298 -2.03 -14.03 2.78
C VAL A 298 -2.99 -13.35 3.76
N VAL A 299 -4.27 -13.42 3.46
CA VAL A 299 -5.36 -12.95 4.34
C VAL A 299 -5.84 -14.14 5.17
N GLY A 300 -5.66 -14.05 6.49
CA GLY A 300 -6.00 -15.10 7.45
C GLY A 300 -7.49 -15.22 7.76
N GLU A 301 -7.79 -16.05 8.76
CA GLU A 301 -9.15 -16.27 9.26
C GLU A 301 -9.63 -15.06 10.09
N PRO A 302 -10.89 -14.61 9.92
CA PRO A 302 -11.44 -13.55 10.74
C PRO A 302 -11.66 -14.00 12.18
N ILE A 303 -11.11 -13.24 13.13
CA ILE A 303 -11.40 -13.36 14.55
C ILE A 303 -12.70 -12.58 14.80
N THR A 304 -13.76 -13.32 15.11
CA THR A 304 -15.07 -12.72 15.40
C THR A 304 -15.05 -12.04 16.75
N ILE A 305 -15.53 -10.80 16.80
CA ILE A 305 -15.42 -9.93 17.99
C ILE A 305 -16.79 -9.33 18.34
N PRO A 306 -17.15 -9.23 19.64
CA PRO A 306 -18.36 -8.57 20.08
C PRO A 306 -18.26 -7.05 19.92
N LYS A 307 -19.40 -6.40 19.76
CA LYS A 307 -19.48 -4.95 19.83
C LYS A 307 -19.59 -4.51 21.29
N LEU A 308 -18.58 -3.80 21.79
CA LEU A 308 -18.53 -3.23 23.14
C LEU A 308 -18.38 -1.71 23.06
N GLU A 309 -19.33 -0.93 23.59
CA GLU A 309 -19.27 0.54 23.51
C GLU A 309 -18.05 1.11 24.25
N HIS A 310 -17.74 0.52 25.40
CA HIS A 310 -16.63 0.88 26.28
C HIS A 310 -15.78 -0.36 26.59
N PRO A 311 -14.94 -0.84 25.65
CA PRO A 311 -14.12 -2.01 25.88
C PRO A 311 -13.11 -1.73 27.00
N THR A 312 -13.00 -2.66 27.95
CA THR A 312 -12.02 -2.60 29.03
C THR A 312 -10.62 -2.93 28.50
N GLN A 313 -9.58 -2.66 29.30
CA GLN A 313 -8.22 -3.04 28.92
C GLN A 313 -8.07 -4.57 28.84
N GLN A 314 -8.80 -5.32 29.67
CA GLN A 314 -8.80 -6.79 29.63
C GLN A 314 -9.41 -7.31 28.33
N ASP A 315 -10.52 -6.73 27.86
CA ASP A 315 -11.11 -7.09 26.56
C ASP A 315 -10.13 -6.84 25.42
N ILE A 316 -9.48 -5.68 25.43
CA ILE A 316 -8.50 -5.29 24.41
C ILE A 316 -7.31 -6.26 24.42
N ASP A 317 -6.81 -6.62 25.61
CA ASP A 317 -5.65 -7.50 25.76
C ASP A 317 -5.95 -8.93 25.33
N LEU A 318 -7.15 -9.44 25.65
CA LEU A 318 -7.61 -10.75 25.21
C LEU A 318 -7.61 -10.86 23.69
N TYR A 319 -8.31 -9.96 22.99
CA TYR A 319 -8.41 -10.02 21.53
C TYR A 319 -7.12 -9.64 20.83
N HIS A 320 -6.27 -8.81 21.45
CA HIS A 320 -4.95 -8.51 20.91
C HIS A 320 -4.02 -9.74 21.00
N THR A 321 -4.07 -10.50 22.09
CA THR A 321 -3.33 -11.76 22.22
C THR A 321 -3.79 -12.78 21.19
N MET A 322 -5.11 -12.98 21.05
CA MET A 322 -5.67 -13.84 20.00
C MET A 322 -5.23 -13.41 18.59
N TYR A 323 -5.20 -12.10 18.32
CA TYR A 323 -4.73 -11.57 17.06
C TYR A 323 -3.24 -11.86 16.80
N MET A 324 -2.37 -11.66 17.80
CA MET A 324 -0.95 -11.95 17.68
C MET A 324 -0.69 -13.43 17.42
N GLU A 325 -1.36 -14.32 18.17
CA GLU A 325 -1.26 -15.77 17.99
C GLU A 325 -1.73 -16.17 16.59
N ALA A 326 -2.87 -15.64 16.12
CA ALA A 326 -3.39 -15.92 14.79
C ALA A 326 -2.43 -15.43 13.68
N LEU A 327 -1.77 -14.28 13.85
CA LEU A 327 -0.77 -13.78 12.91
C LEU A 327 0.48 -14.67 12.85
N VAL A 328 1.00 -15.08 14.02
CA VAL A 328 2.16 -15.99 14.11
C VAL A 328 1.83 -17.35 13.48
N ASN A 329 0.65 -17.89 13.77
CA ASN A 329 0.18 -19.14 13.17
C ASN A 329 0.02 -19.02 11.65
N LEU A 330 -0.52 -17.89 11.16
CA LEU A 330 -0.65 -17.61 9.73
C LEU A 330 0.72 -17.59 9.05
N PHE A 331 1.70 -16.93 9.66
CA PHE A 331 3.08 -16.89 9.19
C PHE A 331 3.69 -18.29 9.14
N ASN A 332 3.68 -19.02 10.27
CA ASN A 332 4.26 -20.36 10.38
C ASN A 332 3.68 -21.34 9.37
N LYS A 333 2.36 -21.29 9.15
CA LYS A 333 1.67 -22.17 8.20
C LYS A 333 2.10 -21.95 6.75
N HIS A 334 2.59 -20.77 6.38
CA HIS A 334 2.85 -20.40 4.99
C HIS A 334 4.31 -20.11 4.66
N LYS A 335 5.18 -19.92 5.65
CA LYS A 335 6.57 -19.46 5.47
C LYS A 335 7.37 -20.32 4.48
N THR A 336 7.27 -21.65 4.58
CA THR A 336 8.03 -22.57 3.71
C THR A 336 7.54 -22.58 2.28
N LYS A 337 6.23 -22.41 2.06
CA LYS A 337 5.66 -22.22 0.72
C LYS A 337 6.23 -21.00 0.00
N PHE A 338 6.70 -20.00 0.75
CA PHE A 338 7.23 -18.75 0.22
C PHE A 338 8.76 -18.62 0.42
N GLY A 339 9.45 -19.75 0.58
CA GLY A 339 10.91 -19.81 0.50
C GLY A 339 11.66 -19.50 1.79
N LEU A 340 10.97 -19.37 2.92
CA LEU A 340 11.60 -19.23 4.24
C LEU A 340 11.87 -20.62 4.85
N PRO A 341 12.94 -20.82 5.63
CA PRO A 341 13.20 -22.10 6.29
C PRO A 341 12.19 -22.39 7.42
N GLU A 342 12.01 -23.67 7.76
CA GLU A 342 11.13 -24.07 8.89
C GLU A 342 11.56 -23.46 10.24
N THR A 343 12.85 -23.15 10.39
CA THR A 343 13.42 -22.51 11.58
C THR A 343 13.15 -21.01 11.66
N GLU A 344 12.68 -20.38 10.59
CA GLU A 344 12.39 -18.94 10.58
C GLU A 344 11.23 -18.62 11.51
N VAL A 345 11.35 -17.56 12.30
CA VAL A 345 10.32 -17.13 13.25
C VAL A 345 9.94 -15.69 12.97
N LEU A 346 8.64 -15.37 13.10
CA LEU A 346 8.17 -14.00 13.05
C LEU A 346 8.49 -13.29 14.38
N GLU A 347 9.37 -12.29 14.33
CA GLU A 347 9.66 -11.45 15.50
C GLU A 347 8.51 -10.47 15.75
N VAL A 348 7.86 -10.57 16.91
CA VAL A 348 6.78 -9.65 17.32
C VAL A 348 7.30 -8.66 18.37
N ASN A 349 7.57 -7.44 17.92
CA ASN A 349 8.17 -6.34 18.69
C ASN A 349 7.15 -5.37 19.29
#